data_AF-A0A317U5H0-F1
#
_entry.id   AF-A0A317U5H0-F1
#
_cell.length_a   1.000
_cell.length_b   1.000
_cell.length_c   1.000
_cell.angle_alpha   90.00
_cell.angle_beta   90.00
_cell.angle_gamma   90.00
#
_symmetry.space_group_name_H-M   'P 1'
#
loop_
_entity.id
_entity.type
_entity.pdbx_description
1 polymer ?
#
loop_
_entity_poly.entity_id
_entity_poly.type
_entity_poly.pdbx_seq_one_letter_code
_entity_poly.pdbx_strand_id
1 'polypeptide(L)'
;MDLNKKVGRPTIYNQELVNLICERVATHEVGLKQLCSMYDDMPDKTTINKWRYKYPEFYTQYAQAKISQIETLVDEIIDIADDSTQDEIINEQGVRVCNGEFIARSRLRIDTRKWLAAKLIPRLYGNKDDAFISLKFPDEVKDANILLPMSAEVFRALGNQEITSGEAKILIGMLKDYSSSIAIIDLNERMSKLLEGEKINRPTNAGEENA
;
A
#
# COMPACT_ATOMS: atom_id res chain seq x y z
N MET A 1 5.51 -13.17 -51.01
CA MET A 1 6.53 -12.84 -50.00
C MET A 1 5.93 -13.19 -48.65
N ASP A 2 6.24 -14.38 -48.16
CA ASP A 2 5.70 -14.93 -46.91
C ASP A 2 6.37 -14.27 -45.70
N LEU A 3 5.66 -13.35 -45.06
CA LEU A 3 6.06 -12.71 -43.80
C LEU A 3 5.42 -13.45 -42.63
N ASN A 4 5.82 -14.69 -42.39
CA ASN A 4 5.53 -15.36 -41.11
C ASN A 4 6.77 -16.06 -40.59
N LYS A 5 7.81 -15.25 -40.34
CA LYS A 5 8.99 -15.71 -39.60
C LYS A 5 8.61 -15.63 -38.13
N LYS A 6 8.25 -16.77 -37.53
CA LYS A 6 8.00 -16.88 -36.08
C LYS A 6 9.24 -16.38 -35.33
N VAL A 7 9.21 -15.13 -34.89
CA VAL A 7 10.27 -14.56 -34.07
C VAL A 7 10.15 -15.25 -32.72
N GLY A 8 11.22 -15.92 -32.28
CA GLY A 8 11.24 -16.50 -30.94
C GLY A 8 11.01 -15.42 -29.89
N ARG A 9 10.36 -15.76 -28.78
CA ARG A 9 10.10 -14.79 -27.69
C ARG A 9 11.38 -14.04 -27.31
N PRO A 10 11.33 -12.72 -27.08
CA PRO A 10 12.51 -11.96 -26.69
C PRO A 10 13.15 -12.51 -25.41
N THR A 11 14.45 -12.76 -25.46
CA THR A 11 15.26 -13.26 -24.32
C THR A 11 16.35 -12.29 -23.89
N ILE A 12 16.52 -11.19 -24.61
CA ILE A 12 17.55 -10.18 -24.35
C ILE A 12 16.94 -9.04 -23.54
N TYR A 13 17.58 -8.67 -22.44
CA TYR A 13 17.22 -7.51 -21.64
C TYR A 13 17.71 -6.23 -22.33
N ASN A 14 16.78 -5.32 -22.63
CA ASN A 14 17.08 -3.96 -23.09
C ASN A 14 16.06 -2.98 -22.47
N GLN A 15 16.37 -1.68 -22.48
CA GLN A 15 15.51 -0.68 -21.84
C GLN A 15 14.18 -0.47 -22.58
N GLU A 16 14.17 -0.56 -23.92
CA GLU A 16 12.97 -0.41 -24.73
C GLU A 16 11.93 -1.50 -24.42
N LEU A 17 12.38 -2.75 -24.27
CA LEU A 17 11.53 -3.89 -23.90
C LEU A 17 11.04 -3.77 -22.46
N VAL A 18 11.87 -3.27 -21.55
CA VAL A 18 11.43 -2.99 -20.17
C VAL A 18 10.30 -1.96 -20.16
N ASN A 19 10.46 -0.86 -20.90
CA ASN A 19 9.44 0.17 -21.01
C ASN A 19 8.15 -0.40 -21.60
N LEU A 20 8.25 -1.19 -22.66
CA LEU A 20 7.10 -1.88 -23.29
C LEU A 20 6.39 -2.83 -22.31
N ILE A 21 7.13 -3.61 -21.53
CA ILE A 21 6.56 -4.50 -20.51
C ILE A 21 5.81 -3.68 -19.46
N CYS A 22 6.42 -2.62 -18.95
CA CYS A 22 5.80 -1.74 -17.95
C CYS A 22 4.54 -1.06 -18.47
N GLU A 23 4.57 -0.52 -19.69
CA GLU A 23 3.41 0.10 -20.34
C GLU A 23 2.25 -0.89 -20.47
N ARG A 24 2.51 -2.11 -20.95
CA ARG A 24 1.48 -3.14 -21.08
C ARG A 24 0.93 -3.60 -19.75
N VAL A 25 1.79 -3.76 -18.74
CA VAL A 25 1.34 -4.11 -17.39
C VAL A 25 0.46 -3.00 -16.81
N ALA A 26 0.80 -1.73 -17.05
CA ALA A 26 0.03 -0.59 -16.55
C ALA A 26 -1.34 -0.46 -17.22
N THR A 27 -1.45 -0.78 -18.50
CA THR A 27 -2.66 -0.52 -19.31
C THR A 27 -3.65 -1.68 -19.37
N HIS A 28 -3.22 -2.90 -19.05
CA HIS A 28 -4.05 -4.10 -19.20
C HIS A 28 -4.56 -4.61 -17.86
N GLU A 29 -5.80 -5.09 -17.84
CA GLU A 29 -6.45 -5.70 -16.65
C GLU A 29 -6.01 -7.14 -16.34
N VAL A 30 -5.29 -7.78 -17.26
CA VAL A 30 -4.95 -9.20 -17.14
C VAL A 30 -3.69 -9.47 -16.33
N GLY A 31 -3.62 -10.65 -15.74
CA GLY A 31 -2.42 -11.12 -15.05
C GLY A 31 -1.24 -11.32 -16.00
N LEU A 32 -0.01 -11.14 -15.49
CA LEU A 32 1.22 -11.19 -16.28
C LEU A 32 1.35 -12.44 -17.18
N LYS A 33 0.89 -13.62 -16.71
CA LYS A 33 0.93 -14.86 -17.51
C LYS A 33 0.08 -14.72 -18.79
N GLN A 34 -1.14 -14.22 -18.65
CA GLN A 34 -2.06 -14.05 -19.77
C GLN A 34 -1.58 -12.93 -20.69
N LEU A 35 -1.07 -11.83 -20.11
CA LEU A 35 -0.45 -10.74 -20.87
C LEU A 35 0.69 -11.26 -21.77
N CYS A 36 1.58 -12.10 -21.22
CA CYS A 36 2.67 -12.71 -21.99
C CYS A 36 2.18 -13.72 -23.04
N SER A 37 0.94 -14.17 -23.00
CA SER A 37 0.35 -15.04 -24.02
C SER A 37 -0.38 -14.28 -25.11
N MET A 38 -0.81 -13.04 -24.84
CA MET A 38 -1.47 -12.17 -25.82
C MET A 38 -0.49 -11.55 -26.82
N TYR A 39 0.77 -11.38 -26.42
CA TYR A 39 1.77 -10.63 -27.16
C TYR A 39 3.02 -11.49 -27.41
N ASP A 40 3.39 -11.67 -28.68
CA ASP A 40 4.55 -12.48 -29.09
C ASP A 40 5.89 -11.81 -28.79
N ASP A 41 5.91 -10.49 -28.70
CA ASP A 41 7.04 -9.63 -28.33
C ASP A 41 7.20 -9.50 -26.79
N MET A 42 6.44 -10.25 -25.99
CA MET A 42 6.65 -10.36 -24.55
C MET A 42 7.52 -11.58 -24.19
N PRO A 43 8.53 -11.40 -23.32
CA PRO A 43 9.20 -12.53 -22.71
C PRO A 43 8.23 -13.38 -21.87
N ASP A 44 8.62 -14.61 -21.55
CA ASP A 44 7.86 -15.41 -20.59
C ASP A 44 7.83 -14.75 -19.20
N LYS A 45 6.77 -15.01 -18.43
CA LYS A 45 6.61 -14.56 -17.04
C LYS A 45 7.83 -14.87 -16.18
N THR A 46 8.45 -16.03 -16.39
CA THR A 46 9.63 -16.46 -15.62
C THR A 46 10.82 -15.57 -15.92
N THR A 47 11.03 -15.20 -17.19
CA THR A 47 12.09 -14.30 -17.63
C THR A 47 11.90 -12.90 -17.05
N ILE A 48 10.68 -12.37 -17.12
CA ILE A 48 10.35 -11.06 -16.55
C ILE A 48 10.62 -11.04 -15.05
N ASN A 49 10.18 -12.05 -14.31
CA ASN A 49 10.44 -12.14 -12.87
C ASN A 49 11.95 -12.23 -12.56
N LYS A 50 12.72 -13.02 -13.32
CA LYS A 50 14.17 -13.08 -13.16
C LYS A 50 14.84 -11.71 -13.36
N TRP A 51 14.42 -10.97 -14.38
CA TRP A 51 14.95 -9.63 -14.63
C TRP A 51 14.59 -8.64 -13.52
N ARG A 52 13.38 -8.71 -12.98
CA ARG A 52 12.96 -7.88 -11.83
C ARG A 52 13.85 -8.08 -10.61
N TYR A 53 14.28 -9.31 -10.33
CA TYR A 53 15.18 -9.59 -9.20
C TYR A 53 16.64 -9.22 -9.51
N LYS A 54 17.04 -9.24 -10.78
CA LYS A 54 18.42 -8.97 -11.19
C LYS A 54 18.73 -7.49 -11.37
N TYR A 55 17.74 -6.69 -11.79
CA TYR A 55 17.91 -5.28 -12.14
C TYR A 55 17.03 -4.39 -11.24
N PRO A 56 17.60 -3.69 -10.23
CA PRO A 56 16.84 -2.86 -9.31
C PRO A 56 16.03 -1.74 -9.98
N GLU A 57 16.54 -1.15 -11.06
CA GLU A 57 15.81 -0.13 -11.81
C GLU A 57 14.53 -0.69 -12.43
N PHE A 58 14.59 -1.91 -13.01
CA PHE A 58 13.41 -2.56 -13.54
C PHE A 58 12.43 -2.96 -12.43
N TYR A 59 12.92 -3.36 -11.25
CA TYR A 59 12.05 -3.63 -10.11
C TYR A 59 11.18 -2.42 -9.76
N THR A 60 11.79 -1.23 -9.66
CA THR A 60 11.10 0.02 -9.33
C THR A 60 10.13 0.44 -10.44
N GLN A 61 10.56 0.41 -11.71
CA GLN A 61 9.68 0.74 -12.84
C GLN A 61 8.48 -0.22 -12.92
N TYR A 62 8.69 -1.51 -12.71
CA TYR A 62 7.62 -2.50 -12.68
C TYR A 62 6.67 -2.29 -11.51
N ALA A 63 7.17 -1.89 -10.34
CA ALA A 63 6.33 -1.56 -9.19
C ALA A 63 5.42 -0.35 -9.49
N GLN A 64 5.94 0.69 -10.16
CA GLN A 64 5.15 1.83 -10.64
C GLN A 64 4.10 1.41 -11.67
N ALA A 65 4.47 0.59 -12.65
CA ALA A 65 3.51 0.04 -13.61
C ALA A 65 2.39 -0.76 -12.95
N LYS A 66 2.70 -1.50 -11.88
CA LYS A 66 1.70 -2.23 -11.07
C LYS A 66 0.77 -1.30 -10.30
N ILE A 67 1.23 -0.11 -9.89
CA ILE A 67 0.39 0.91 -9.28
C ILE A 67 -0.57 1.48 -10.33
N SER A 68 -0.07 1.86 -11.52
CA SER A 68 -0.92 2.34 -12.62
C SER A 68 -1.95 1.30 -13.08
N GLN A 69 -1.56 0.01 -13.12
CA GLN A 69 -2.50 -1.08 -13.41
C GLN A 69 -3.69 -1.11 -12.45
N ILE A 70 -3.47 -0.75 -11.19
CA ILE A 70 -4.53 -0.74 -10.19
C ILE A 70 -5.53 0.37 -10.47
N GLU A 71 -5.10 1.52 -10.96
CA GLU A 71 -6.01 2.59 -11.35
C GLU A 71 -6.93 2.12 -12.49
N THR A 72 -6.35 1.50 -13.54
CA THR A 72 -7.14 0.88 -14.63
C THR A 72 -8.12 -0.18 -14.12
N LEU A 73 -7.68 -1.05 -13.21
CA LEU A 73 -8.54 -2.07 -12.61
C LEU A 73 -9.65 -1.48 -11.74
N VAL A 74 -9.41 -0.34 -11.09
CA VAL A 74 -10.42 0.34 -10.27
C VAL A 74 -11.47 1.00 -11.16
N ASP A 75 -11.08 1.62 -12.26
CA ASP A 75 -12.02 2.23 -13.21
C ASP A 75 -12.99 1.17 -13.79
N GLU A 76 -12.49 -0.02 -14.13
CA GLU A 76 -13.28 -1.15 -14.66
C GLU A 76 -14.32 -1.70 -13.65
N ILE A 77 -14.21 -1.38 -12.34
CA ILE A 77 -15.16 -1.88 -11.33
C ILE A 77 -16.59 -1.43 -11.63
N ILE A 78 -16.76 -0.20 -12.13
CA ILE A 78 -18.07 0.36 -12.45
C ILE A 78 -18.67 -0.40 -13.64
N ASP A 79 -17.87 -0.59 -14.69
CA ASP A 79 -18.30 -1.33 -15.89
C ASP A 79 -18.71 -2.77 -15.56
N ILE A 80 -17.96 -3.47 -14.68
CA ILE A 80 -18.32 -4.83 -14.24
C ILE A 80 -19.59 -4.84 -13.39
N ALA A 81 -19.82 -3.80 -12.60
CA ALA A 81 -21.01 -3.73 -11.74
C ALA A 81 -22.29 -3.46 -12.54
N ASP A 82 -22.19 -2.68 -13.62
CA ASP A 82 -23.32 -2.28 -14.46
C ASP A 82 -23.61 -3.28 -15.60
N ASP A 83 -22.66 -4.18 -15.93
CA ASP A 83 -22.85 -5.22 -16.94
C ASP A 83 -23.81 -6.33 -16.46
N SER A 84 -25.04 -6.29 -17.00
CA SER A 84 -26.10 -7.28 -16.78
C SER A 84 -26.30 -8.25 -17.96
N THR A 85 -25.41 -8.22 -18.96
CA THR A 85 -25.62 -8.92 -20.24
C THR A 85 -25.71 -10.45 -20.12
N GLN A 86 -25.13 -11.04 -19.06
CA GLN A 86 -25.14 -12.49 -18.84
C GLN A 86 -25.85 -12.92 -17.55
N ASP A 87 -26.66 -12.04 -16.96
CA ASP A 87 -27.41 -12.32 -15.72
C ASP A 87 -28.57 -13.30 -15.95
N GLU A 88 -29.03 -13.47 -17.18
CA GLU A 88 -30.08 -14.42 -17.55
C GLU A 88 -29.54 -15.47 -18.53
N ILE A 89 -29.84 -16.74 -18.27
CA ILE A 89 -29.61 -17.85 -19.21
C ILE A 89 -30.92 -18.57 -19.50
N ILE A 90 -31.03 -19.15 -20.69
CA ILE A 90 -32.17 -20.00 -21.06
C ILE A 90 -31.83 -21.43 -20.65
N ASN A 91 -32.66 -22.04 -19.80
CA ASN A 91 -32.48 -23.42 -19.40
C ASN A 91 -32.93 -24.39 -20.51
N GLU A 92 -32.70 -25.70 -20.32
CA GLU A 92 -33.10 -26.75 -21.26
C GLU A 92 -34.62 -26.78 -21.57
N GLN A 93 -35.44 -26.14 -20.73
CA GLN A 93 -36.89 -26.03 -20.86
C GLN A 93 -37.34 -24.75 -21.57
N GLY A 94 -36.41 -23.92 -22.05
CA GLY A 94 -36.72 -22.65 -22.72
C GLY A 94 -37.12 -21.52 -21.78
N VAL A 95 -36.96 -21.70 -20.46
CA VAL A 95 -37.30 -20.71 -19.44
C VAL A 95 -36.07 -19.87 -19.11
N ARG A 96 -36.26 -18.55 -19.00
CA ARG A 96 -35.21 -17.64 -18.51
C ARG A 96 -35.00 -17.86 -17.02
N VAL A 97 -33.78 -18.20 -16.65
CA VAL A 97 -33.36 -18.39 -15.27
C VAL A 97 -32.17 -17.48 -14.97
N CYS A 98 -32.08 -17.04 -13.72
CA CYS A 98 -30.98 -16.20 -13.24
C CYS A 98 -29.66 -17.00 -13.25
N ASN A 99 -28.65 -16.42 -13.88
CA ASN A 99 -27.29 -16.95 -13.93
C ASN A 99 -26.51 -16.55 -12.67
N GLY A 100 -26.80 -17.23 -11.57
CA GLY A 100 -26.14 -16.95 -10.29
C GLY A 100 -24.61 -17.11 -10.33
N GLU A 101 -24.07 -17.93 -11.24
CA GLU A 101 -22.62 -18.09 -11.44
C GLU A 101 -21.99 -16.80 -11.98
N PHE A 102 -22.60 -16.19 -13.00
CA PHE A 102 -22.08 -14.95 -13.59
C PHE A 102 -22.13 -13.80 -12.58
N ILE A 103 -23.26 -13.63 -11.89
CA ILE A 103 -23.40 -12.60 -10.84
C ILE A 103 -22.37 -12.80 -9.72
N ALA A 104 -22.19 -14.03 -9.25
CA ALA A 104 -21.19 -14.34 -8.21
C ALA A 104 -19.76 -14.09 -8.70
N ARG A 105 -19.46 -14.39 -9.96
CA ARG A 105 -18.16 -14.12 -10.59
C ARG A 105 -17.91 -12.61 -10.75
N SER A 106 -18.89 -11.83 -11.18
CA SER A 106 -18.79 -10.36 -11.27
C SER A 106 -18.53 -9.74 -9.90
N ARG A 107 -19.24 -10.20 -8.86
CA ARG A 107 -18.95 -9.80 -7.48
C ARG A 107 -17.53 -10.15 -7.05
N LEU A 108 -17.07 -11.38 -7.31
CA LEU A 108 -15.71 -11.80 -6.96
C LEU A 108 -14.63 -10.99 -7.71
N ARG A 109 -14.89 -10.62 -8.98
CA ARG A 109 -14.01 -9.74 -9.78
C ARG A 109 -13.86 -8.36 -9.14
N ILE A 110 -14.97 -7.77 -8.69
CA ILE A 110 -14.99 -6.47 -8.03
C ILE A 110 -14.24 -6.54 -6.69
N ASP A 111 -14.54 -7.55 -5.86
CA ASP A 111 -13.93 -7.69 -4.54
C ASP A 111 -12.42 -7.94 -4.65
N THR A 112 -11.98 -8.73 -5.64
CA THR A 112 -10.55 -8.95 -5.90
C THR A 112 -9.83 -7.66 -6.30
N ARG A 113 -10.44 -6.83 -7.16
CA ARG A 113 -9.88 -5.53 -7.58
C ARG A 113 -9.80 -4.55 -6.41
N LYS A 114 -10.85 -4.44 -5.60
CA LYS A 114 -10.85 -3.63 -4.36
C LYS A 114 -9.75 -4.08 -3.39
N TRP A 115 -9.61 -5.38 -3.18
CA TRP A 115 -8.58 -5.93 -2.30
C TRP A 115 -7.16 -5.60 -2.79
N LEU A 116 -6.90 -5.76 -4.09
CA LEU A 116 -5.62 -5.39 -4.70
C LEU A 116 -5.34 -3.89 -4.55
N ALA A 117 -6.34 -3.05 -4.80
CA ALA A 117 -6.22 -1.60 -4.68
C ALA A 117 -5.86 -1.16 -3.25
N ALA A 118 -6.55 -1.72 -2.26
CA ALA A 118 -6.29 -1.45 -0.84
C ALA A 118 -4.87 -1.88 -0.41
N LYS A 119 -4.32 -2.94 -1.01
CA LYS A 119 -2.98 -3.45 -0.67
C LYS A 119 -1.84 -2.71 -1.37
N LEU A 120 -2.03 -2.34 -2.64
CA LEU A 120 -0.97 -1.70 -3.43
C LEU A 120 -0.95 -0.18 -3.31
N ILE A 121 -2.11 0.44 -3.06
CA ILE A 121 -2.23 1.89 -2.88
C ILE A 121 -3.06 2.19 -1.62
N PRO A 122 -2.56 1.80 -0.43
CA PRO A 122 -3.31 1.94 0.83
C PRO A 122 -3.65 3.40 1.16
N ARG A 123 -2.85 4.36 0.68
CA ARG A 123 -3.12 5.79 0.88
C ARG A 123 -4.42 6.26 0.22
N LEU A 124 -4.77 5.72 -0.94
CA LEU A 124 -5.96 6.11 -1.70
C LEU A 124 -7.14 5.17 -1.46
N TYR A 125 -6.89 3.85 -1.45
CA TYR A 125 -7.93 2.82 -1.40
C TYR A 125 -7.87 1.93 -0.16
N GLY A 126 -6.97 2.22 0.78
CA GLY A 126 -6.91 1.50 2.04
C GLY A 126 -8.17 1.74 2.86
N ASN A 127 -8.58 0.74 3.63
CA ASN A 127 -9.61 0.93 4.63
C ASN A 127 -9.08 1.96 5.64
N LYS A 128 -9.73 3.13 5.67
CA LYS A 128 -9.59 4.07 6.76
C LYS A 128 -10.34 3.46 7.93
N ASP A 129 -9.69 2.55 8.64
CA ASP A 129 -10.20 2.16 9.94
C ASP A 129 -10.21 3.44 10.77
N ASP A 130 -11.37 3.83 11.31
CA ASP A 130 -11.53 4.84 12.37
C ASP A 130 -10.89 4.33 13.68
N ALA A 131 -9.67 3.80 13.57
CA ALA A 131 -8.90 3.29 14.67
C ALA A 131 -8.38 4.51 15.45
N PHE A 132 -9.09 4.85 16.52
CA PHE A 132 -8.55 5.74 17.54
C PHE A 132 -7.22 5.16 18.02
N ILE A 133 -6.12 5.84 17.70
CA ILE A 133 -4.80 5.51 18.23
C ILE A 133 -4.85 5.88 19.72
N SER A 134 -5.00 4.87 20.58
CA SER A 134 -4.93 5.06 22.03
C SER A 134 -3.49 5.35 22.42
N LEU A 135 -3.14 6.64 22.49
CA LEU A 135 -1.87 7.11 23.01
C LEU A 135 -1.88 6.96 24.54
N LYS A 136 -1.22 5.92 25.04
CA LYS A 136 -1.00 5.75 26.47
C LYS A 136 0.17 6.63 26.90
N PHE A 137 -0.14 7.82 27.37
CA PHE A 137 0.85 8.65 28.08
C PHE A 137 1.18 8.01 29.44
N PRO A 138 2.45 8.09 29.88
CA PRO A 138 2.84 7.79 31.27
C PRO A 138 1.96 8.59 32.24
N ASP A 139 1.63 8.01 33.40
CA ASP A 139 0.71 8.65 34.36
C ASP A 139 1.21 10.02 34.85
N GLU A 140 2.53 10.23 34.87
CA GLU A 140 3.22 11.50 35.15
C GLU A 140 2.83 12.64 34.18
N VAL A 141 2.46 12.30 32.94
CA VAL A 141 2.05 13.27 31.90
C VAL A 141 0.54 13.57 31.99
N LYS A 142 -0.24 12.77 32.74
CA LYS A 142 -1.69 13.00 32.91
C LYS A 142 -2.00 14.05 33.97
N ASP A 143 -1.01 14.43 34.77
CA ASP A 143 -1.15 15.53 35.71
C ASP A 143 -1.23 16.86 34.95
N ALA A 144 -2.47 17.26 34.66
CA ALA A 144 -2.82 18.48 33.92
C ALA A 144 -2.10 19.73 34.47
N ASN A 145 -1.75 19.75 35.76
CA ASN A 145 -1.03 20.85 36.40
C ASN A 145 0.40 21.06 35.87
N ILE A 146 1.05 20.06 35.27
CA ILE A 146 2.40 20.17 34.70
C ILE A 146 2.34 20.57 33.21
N LEU A 147 1.29 20.14 32.49
CA LEU A 147 1.13 20.40 31.06
C LEU A 147 0.41 21.72 30.72
N LEU A 148 -0.44 22.23 31.61
CA LEU A 148 -1.21 23.47 31.37
C LEU A 148 -0.33 24.71 31.13
N PRO A 149 0.76 24.94 31.87
CA PRO A 149 1.63 26.10 31.63
C PRO A 149 2.37 25.99 30.29
N MET A 150 2.94 24.81 30.00
CA MET A 150 3.65 24.54 28.75
C MET A 150 2.74 24.64 27.52
N SER A 151 1.54 24.06 27.58
CA SER A 151 0.60 24.14 26.46
C SER A 151 0.16 25.59 26.21
N ALA A 152 -0.17 26.35 27.26
CA ALA A 152 -0.53 27.76 27.10
C ALA A 152 0.61 28.60 26.52
N GLU A 153 1.85 28.42 26.96
CA GLU A 153 3.00 29.18 26.44
C GLU A 153 3.43 28.76 25.03
N VAL A 154 3.39 27.45 24.71
CA VAL A 154 3.67 26.95 23.35
C VAL A 154 2.58 27.41 22.37
N PHE A 155 1.30 27.34 22.74
CA PHE A 155 0.22 27.84 21.90
C PHE A 155 0.22 29.37 21.79
N ARG A 156 0.59 30.11 22.84
CA ARG A 156 0.76 31.58 22.79
C ARG A 156 1.94 31.99 21.90
N ALA A 157 3.06 31.27 21.99
CA ALA A 157 4.25 31.45 21.15
C ALA A 157 3.95 31.18 19.66
N LEU A 158 3.21 30.11 19.37
CA LEU A 158 2.75 29.80 18.02
C LEU A 158 1.73 30.84 17.50
N GLY A 159 0.86 31.35 18.37
CA GLY A 159 -0.16 32.33 18.02
C GLY A 159 0.37 33.74 17.74
N ASN A 160 1.42 34.17 18.44
CA ASN A 160 1.98 35.51 18.30
C ASN A 160 3.20 35.58 17.35
N GLN A 161 3.72 34.44 16.89
CA GLN A 161 4.92 34.30 16.05
C GLN A 161 6.21 34.94 16.59
N GLU A 162 6.20 35.47 17.81
CA GLU A 162 7.36 36.03 18.50
C GLU A 162 7.47 35.44 19.92
N ILE A 163 8.69 35.06 20.30
CA ILE A 163 9.04 34.52 21.62
C ILE A 163 10.25 35.31 22.13
N THR A 164 10.26 35.70 23.41
CA THR A 164 11.42 36.38 23.98
C THR A 164 12.58 35.41 24.21
N SER A 165 13.83 35.91 24.21
CA SER A 165 15.05 35.09 24.38
C SER A 165 15.07 34.31 25.71
N GLY A 166 14.41 34.81 26.76
CA GLY A 166 14.25 34.12 28.04
C GLY A 166 13.30 32.93 27.96
N GLU A 167 12.13 33.13 27.37
CA GLU A 167 11.10 32.09 27.14
C GLU A 167 11.65 30.98 26.21
N ALA A 168 12.39 31.35 25.16
CA ALA A 168 13.03 30.38 24.27
C ALA A 168 14.07 29.49 24.98
N LYS A 169 14.85 30.04 25.93
CA LYS A 169 15.81 29.26 26.72
C LYS A 169 15.12 28.26 27.65
N ILE A 170 13.99 28.66 28.24
CA ILE A 170 13.18 27.79 29.11
C ILE A 170 12.56 26.66 28.28
N LEU A 171 11.98 26.99 27.12
CA LEU A 171 11.39 26.02 26.21
C LEU A 171 12.41 25.00 25.71
N ILE A 172 13.62 25.45 25.35
CA ILE A 172 14.74 24.58 24.93
C ILE A 172 15.22 23.70 26.08
N GLY A 173 15.28 24.21 27.31
CA GLY A 173 15.63 23.43 28.50
C GLY A 173 14.63 22.29 28.74
N MET A 174 13.34 22.61 28.73
CA MET A 174 12.27 21.62 28.88
C MET A 174 12.27 20.60 27.74
N LEU A 175 12.42 21.03 26.48
CA LEU A 175 12.50 20.12 25.33
C LEU A 175 13.74 19.20 25.41
N LYS A 176 14.86 19.68 25.95
CA LYS A 176 16.06 18.85 26.17
C LYS A 176 15.84 17.81 27.27
N ASP A 177 15.17 18.15 28.36
CA ASP A 177 14.85 17.21 29.44
C ASP A 177 13.89 16.11 28.96
N TYR A 178 12.91 16.46 28.11
CA TYR A 178 12.01 15.50 27.47
C TYR A 178 12.70 14.68 26.36
N SER A 179 13.55 15.28 25.55
CA SER A 179 14.36 14.55 24.54
C SER A 179 15.35 13.58 25.19
N SER A 180 15.76 13.84 26.43
CA SER A 180 16.65 12.97 27.22
C SER A 180 15.87 11.86 27.94
N SER A 181 14.55 11.99 28.04
CA SER A 181 13.70 10.91 28.51
C SER A 181 13.68 9.82 27.44
N ILE A 182 14.43 8.75 27.70
CA ILE A 182 14.57 7.50 26.93
C ILE A 182 13.26 7.02 26.29
N ALA A 183 12.12 7.36 26.91
CA ALA A 183 10.77 7.12 26.42
C ALA A 183 10.44 7.75 25.05
N ILE A 184 10.92 8.96 24.70
CA ILE A 184 10.58 9.58 23.41
C ILE A 184 11.36 8.95 22.26
N ILE A 185 12.62 8.56 22.49
CA ILE A 185 13.44 7.85 21.50
C ILE A 185 12.84 6.47 21.23
N ASP A 186 12.49 5.72 22.29
CA ASP A 186 11.82 4.41 22.18
C ASP A 186 10.42 4.53 21.52
N LEU A 187 9.66 5.59 21.80
CA LEU A 187 8.37 5.84 21.14
C LEU A 187 8.54 6.12 19.65
N ASN A 188 9.49 6.97 19.26
CA ASN A 188 9.77 7.27 17.85
C ASN A 188 10.30 6.05 17.08
N GLU A 189 11.14 5.23 17.71
CA GLU A 189 11.64 4.00 17.11
C GLU A 189 10.52 2.97 16.92
N ARG A 190 9.63 2.83 17.92
CA ARG A 190 8.43 1.96 17.82
C ARG A 190 7.44 2.46 16.78
N MET A 191 7.21 3.78 16.69
CA MET A 191 6.35 4.35 15.66
C MET A 191 6.95 4.16 14.26
N SER A 192 8.26 4.29 14.09
CA SER A 192 8.93 4.04 12.80
C SER A 192 8.79 2.57 12.38
N LYS A 193 9.05 1.62 13.29
CA LYS A 193 8.88 0.17 13.05
C LYS A 193 7.43 -0.22 12.72
N LEU A 194 6.45 0.45 13.35
CA LEU A 194 5.03 0.23 13.05
C LEU A 194 4.62 0.76 11.67
N LEU A 195 5.16 1.90 11.25
CA LEU A 195 4.91 2.46 9.91
C LEU A 195 5.59 1.63 8.81
N GLU A 196 6.70 0.97 9.11
CA GLU A 196 7.42 0.07 8.19
C GLU A 196 6.81 -1.35 8.12
N GLY A 197 5.83 -1.67 8.97
CA GLY A 197 5.08 -2.93 8.92
C GLY A 197 5.79 -4.13 9.55
N GLU A 198 6.84 -3.92 10.36
CA GLU A 198 7.52 -4.99 11.08
C GLU A 198 6.76 -5.40 12.35
N LYS A 199 6.57 -6.71 12.56
CA LYS A 199 5.96 -7.24 13.79
C LYS A 199 6.94 -7.06 14.95
N ILE A 200 6.56 -6.24 15.93
CA ILE A 200 7.27 -6.10 17.20
C ILE A 200 7.18 -7.44 17.95
N ASN A 201 8.29 -8.18 18.03
CA ASN A 201 8.37 -9.37 18.89
C ASN A 201 8.31 -8.95 20.36
N ARG A 202 7.35 -9.51 21.09
CA ARG A 202 7.24 -9.34 22.54
C ARG A 202 8.46 -9.99 23.21
N PRO A 203 9.16 -9.33 24.15
CA PRO A 203 10.23 -9.98 24.89
C PRO A 203 9.67 -11.19 25.64
N THR A 204 10.26 -12.35 25.39
CA THR A 204 10.07 -13.58 26.17
C THR A 204 10.53 -13.33 27.60
N ASN A 205 9.61 -13.42 28.57
CA ASN A 205 9.95 -13.49 29.98
C ASN A 205 10.76 -14.77 30.22
N ALA A 206 12.07 -14.63 30.35
CA ALA A 206 12.96 -15.63 30.90
C ALA A 206 13.54 -15.07 32.19
N GLY A 207 13.18 -15.71 33.32
CA GLY A 207 13.94 -15.60 34.56
C GLY A 207 13.17 -15.10 35.79
N GLU A 208 12.29 -15.92 36.35
CA GLU A 208 12.08 -16.00 37.80
C GLU A 208 11.81 -17.45 38.19
N GLU A 209 12.86 -18.19 38.53
CA GLU A 209 12.82 -19.28 39.51
C GLU A 209 14.26 -19.57 39.97
N ASN A 210 14.67 -18.86 41.02
CA ASN A 210 15.78 -19.20 41.91
C ASN A 210 15.56 -18.45 43.22
N ALA A 211 14.79 -19.05 44.12
CA ALA A 211 14.88 -18.99 45.59
C ALA A 211 13.75 -19.81 46.21
#